data_AF-A0A9Q4H8G7-F1
#
_entry.id   AF-A0A9Q4H8G7-F1
#
_cell.length_a   1.000
_cell.length_b   1.000
_cell.length_c   1.000
_cell.angle_alpha   90.00
_cell.angle_beta   90.00
_cell.angle_gamma   90.00
#
_symmetry.space_group_name_H-M   'P 1'
#
loop_
_entity.id
_entity.type
_entity.pdbx_description
1 polymer ?
#
loop_
_entity_poly.entity_id
_entity_poly.type
_entity_poly.pdbx_seq_one_letter_code
_entity_poly.pdbx_strand_id
1 'polypeptide(L)'
;MKDTHDQTIPVTSVANSKIVEIEPRKTLNINANLTPGQEMKLIHLLRKYKEAFAWDYPDMKGIDPQLCTHHIYIEKDARPVH
;
A
#
# COMPACT_ATOMS: atom_id res chain seq x y z
N MET A 1 8.27 -17.42 -31.77
CA MET A 1 9.10 -16.46 -31.02
C MET A 1 8.13 -15.63 -30.19
N LYS A 2 7.82 -16.09 -28.97
CA LYS A 2 8.30 -15.50 -27.71
C LYS A 2 7.84 -14.04 -27.58
N ASP A 3 6.63 -13.88 -27.04
CA ASP A 3 6.37 -13.33 -25.70
C ASP A 3 6.07 -11.83 -25.86
N THR A 4 4.87 -11.35 -25.56
CA THR A 4 4.57 -10.89 -24.21
C THR A 4 3.05 -10.85 -24.07
N HIS A 5 2.53 -11.71 -23.20
CA HIS A 5 1.17 -11.60 -22.72
C HIS A 5 1.15 -10.34 -21.86
N ASP A 6 0.62 -9.25 -22.41
CA ASP A 6 0.25 -8.07 -21.64
C ASP A 6 -0.90 -8.49 -20.72
N GLN A 7 -0.53 -9.11 -19.60
CA GLN A 7 -1.44 -9.28 -18.48
C GLN A 7 -1.64 -7.89 -17.92
N THR A 8 -2.60 -7.18 -18.51
CA THR A 8 -3.32 -6.12 -17.81
C THR A 8 -3.83 -6.79 -16.54
N ILE A 9 -3.11 -6.59 -15.43
CA ILE A 9 -3.60 -7.00 -14.12
C ILE A 9 -4.90 -6.22 -13.97
N PRO A 10 -6.08 -6.87 -13.94
CA PRO A 10 -7.27 -6.13 -13.61
C PRO A 10 -6.99 -5.55 -12.23
N VAL A 11 -7.12 -4.23 -12.08
CA VAL A 11 -7.22 -3.57 -10.77
C VAL A 11 -8.46 -4.19 -10.13
N THR A 12 -8.25 -5.36 -9.55
CA THR A 12 -9.32 -6.22 -9.09
C THR A 12 -9.81 -5.52 -7.86
N SER A 13 -11.03 -5.02 -7.94
CA SER A 13 -11.92 -4.70 -6.82
C SER A 13 -11.28 -5.01 -5.47
N VAL A 14 -10.93 -3.98 -4.69
CA VAL A 14 -10.49 -4.14 -3.30
C VAL A 14 -11.71 -4.55 -2.47
N ALA A 15 -12.22 -5.74 -2.73
CA ALA A 15 -13.31 -6.36 -2.02
C ALA A 15 -12.67 -7.57 -1.33
N ASN A 16 -12.59 -7.51 0.00
CA ASN A 16 -12.02 -8.50 0.94
C ASN A 16 -10.64 -8.12 1.48
N SER A 17 -10.61 -7.04 2.26
CA SER A 17 -9.45 -6.55 2.99
C SER A 17 -9.86 -6.28 4.44
N LYS A 18 -9.03 -6.64 5.42
CA LYS A 18 -9.28 -6.45 6.86
C LYS A 18 -8.20 -5.58 7.50
N ILE A 19 -8.63 -4.71 8.39
CA ILE A 19 -7.73 -3.81 9.12
C ILE A 19 -7.20 -4.54 10.36
N VAL A 20 -5.88 -4.55 10.53
CA VAL A 20 -5.21 -5.10 11.71
C VAL A 20 -4.37 -4.03 12.37
N GLU A 21 -4.51 -3.90 13.69
CA GLU A 21 -3.65 -3.05 14.52
C GLU A 21 -2.35 -3.80 14.88
N ILE A 22 -1.23 -3.22 14.47
CA ILE A 22 0.12 -3.74 14.74
C ILE A 22 0.77 -3.03 15.92
N GLU A 23 0.47 -1.75 16.14
CA GLU A 23 0.89 -0.91 17.27
C GLU A 23 -0.17 0.17 17.55
N PRO A 24 -0.15 0.83 18.72
CA PRO A 24 -1.06 1.93 19.01
C PRO A 24 -1.03 2.98 17.89
N ARG A 25 -2.18 3.19 17.23
CA ARG A 25 -2.36 4.12 16.10
C ARG A 25 -1.69 3.70 14.78
N LYS A 26 -1.15 2.49 14.67
CA LYS A 26 -0.61 1.94 13.41
C LYS A 26 -1.42 0.73 12.97
N THR A 27 -2.18 0.91 11.90
CA THR A 27 -3.03 -0.12 11.31
C THR A 27 -2.60 -0.45 9.90
N LEU A 28 -2.65 -1.73 9.53
CA LEU A 28 -2.37 -2.19 8.16
C LEU A 28 -3.59 -2.90 7.59
N ASN A 29 -3.75 -2.80 6.27
CA ASN A 29 -4.79 -3.53 5.56
C ASN A 29 -4.20 -4.82 4.99
N ILE A 30 -4.75 -5.97 5.38
CA ILE A 30 -4.34 -7.29 4.89
C ILE A 30 -5.51 -7.99 4.20
N ASN A 31 -5.21 -8.95 3.32
CA ASN A 31 -6.24 -9.71 2.63
C ASN A 31 -7.17 -10.43 3.64
N ALA A 32 -8.49 -10.30 3.47
CA ALA A 32 -9.46 -10.91 4.36
C ALA A 32 -9.62 -12.42 4.11
N ASN A 33 -9.21 -12.93 2.94
CA ASN A 33 -9.31 -14.34 2.54
C ASN A 33 -8.13 -15.21 3.04
N LEU A 34 -7.43 -14.77 4.08
CA LEU A 34 -6.35 -15.55 4.70
C LEU A 34 -6.91 -16.63 5.62
N THR A 35 -6.31 -17.82 5.58
CA THR A 35 -6.59 -18.83 6.61
C THR A 35 -6.14 -18.34 7.99
N PRO A 36 -6.72 -18.81 9.11
CA PRO A 36 -6.33 -18.38 10.46
C PRO A 36 -4.82 -18.55 10.74
N GLY A 37 -4.21 -19.62 10.22
CA GLY A 37 -2.77 -19.86 10.37
C GLY A 37 -1.90 -18.91 9.55
N GLN A 38 -2.32 -18.54 8.34
CA GLN A 38 -1.62 -17.55 7.52
C GLN A 38 -1.74 -16.15 8.13
N GLU A 39 -2.94 -15.78 8.57
CA GLU A 39 -3.19 -14.52 9.26
C GLU A 39 -2.30 -14.38 10.49
N MET A 40 -2.28 -15.38 11.37
CA MET A 40 -1.46 -15.32 12.58
C MET A 40 0.04 -15.16 12.26
N LYS A 41 0.55 -15.91 11.28
CA LYS A 41 1.95 -15.80 10.83
C LYS A 41 2.25 -14.42 10.24
N LEU A 42 1.33 -13.88 9.44
CA LEU A 42 1.46 -12.55 8.84
C LEU A 42 1.44 -11.46 9.91
N ILE A 43 0.50 -11.48 10.84
CA ILE A 43 0.42 -10.51 11.94
C ILE A 43 1.69 -10.56 12.79
N HIS A 44 2.19 -11.75 13.09
CA HIS A 44 3.45 -11.91 13.82
C HIS A 44 4.63 -11.28 13.06
N LEU A 45 4.72 -11.52 11.75
CA LEU A 45 5.76 -10.95 10.90
C LEU A 45 5.67 -9.42 10.84
N LEU A 46 4.47 -8.88 10.64
CA LEU A 46 4.22 -7.44 10.58
C LEU A 46 4.55 -6.75 11.90
N ARG A 47 4.23 -7.38 13.04
CA ARG A 47 4.64 -6.87 14.36
C ARG A 47 6.14 -6.95 14.58
N LYS A 48 6.79 -8.02 14.11
CA LYS A 48 8.25 -8.20 14.22
C LYS A 48 9.03 -7.16 13.42
N TYR A 49 8.52 -6.78 12.24
CA TYR A 49 9.17 -5.83 11.32
C TYR A 49 8.38 -4.51 11.18
N LYS A 50 7.67 -4.10 12.23
CA LYS A 50 6.83 -2.90 12.26
C LYS A 50 7.54 -1.62 11.81
N GLU A 51 8.84 -1.53 12.09
CA GLU A 51 9.71 -0.43 11.68
C GLU A 51 10.00 -0.38 10.17
N ALA A 52 9.61 -1.39 9.38
CA ALA A 52 9.79 -1.39 7.93
C ALA A 52 8.50 -1.08 7.16
N PHE A 53 7.33 -1.36 7.75
CA PHE A 53 6.05 -1.38 7.03
C PHE A 53 5.05 -0.29 7.46
N ALA A 54 5.34 0.43 8.54
CA ALA A 54 4.43 1.42 9.10
C ALA A 54 5.12 2.77 9.33
N TRP A 55 5.86 3.22 8.33
CA TRP A 55 6.34 4.61 8.28
C TRP A 55 5.23 5.49 7.75
N ASP A 56 4.84 6.49 8.54
CA ASP A 56 4.22 7.67 7.96
C ASP A 56 5.31 8.50 7.26
N TYR A 57 4.91 9.36 6.33
CA TYR A 57 5.86 10.25 5.64
C TYR A 57 6.84 11.00 6.58
N PRO A 58 6.44 11.48 7.78
CA PRO A 58 7.35 12.09 8.75
C PRO A 58 8.36 11.12 9.40
N ASP A 59 8.12 9.80 9.35
CA ASP A 59 9.02 8.78 9.90
C ASP A 59 10.21 8.50 8.96
N MET A 60 10.13 8.87 7.68
CA MET A 60 11.22 8.78 6.70
C MET A 60 12.23 9.91 6.90
N LYS A 61 13.03 9.82 7.98
CA LYS A 61 14.07 10.81 8.30
C LYS A 61 15.07 10.92 7.13
N GLY A 62 15.18 12.12 6.57
CA GLY A 62 16.18 12.46 5.55
C GLY A 62 15.62 12.68 4.14
N ILE A 63 14.32 12.46 3.92
CA ILE A 63 13.67 12.85 2.66
C ILE A 63 12.75 14.04 2.95
N ASP A 64 13.11 15.21 2.45
CA ASP A 64 12.24 16.39 2.49
C ASP A 64 10.92 16.04 1.78
N PRO A 65 9.74 16.24 2.40
CA PRO A 65 8.43 16.13 1.74
C PRO A 65 8.37 16.80 0.37
N GLN A 66 9.06 17.93 0.18
CA GLN A 66 9.09 18.60 -1.12
C GLN A 66 9.83 17.80 -2.19
N LEU A 67 10.78 16.94 -1.80
CA LEU A 67 11.55 16.09 -2.70
C LEU A 67 10.75 14.86 -3.19
N CYS A 68 9.81 14.35 -2.38
CA CYS A 68 8.94 13.25 -2.79
C CYS A 68 7.63 13.72 -3.46
N THR A 69 7.31 15.01 -3.33
CA THR A 69 6.03 15.53 -3.81
C THR A 69 6.15 15.85 -5.28
N HIS A 70 5.58 14.99 -6.12
CA HIS A 70 5.46 15.27 -7.54
C HIS A 70 4.37 16.31 -7.76
N HIS A 71 4.77 17.51 -8.21
CA HIS A 71 3.84 18.49 -8.74
C HIS A 71 3.50 18.12 -10.18
N ILE A 72 2.32 17.52 -10.37
CA ILE A 72 1.76 17.34 -11.70
C ILE A 72 1.17 18.69 -12.09
N TYR A 73 1.82 19.37 -13.02
CA TYR A 73 1.27 20.59 -13.60
C TYR A 73 0.11 20.22 -14.51
N ILE A 74 -1.10 20.57 -14.05
CA ILE A 74 -2.35 20.38 -14.79
C ILE A 74 -2.73 21.73 -15.40
N GLU A 75 -3.11 21.74 -16.68
CA GLU A 75 -3.63 22.94 -17.32
C GLU A 75 -4.91 23.42 -16.62
N LYS A 76 -5.12 24.74 -16.52
CA LYS A 76 -6.24 25.33 -15.76
C LYS A 76 -7.61 24.80 -16.18
N ASP A 77 -7.74 24.39 -17.44
CA ASP A 77 -9.01 23.93 -18.03
C ASP A 77 -9.08 22.40 -18.20
N ALA A 78 -8.08 21.67 -17.71
CA ALA A 78 -8.08 20.22 -17.77
C ALA A 78 -9.20 19.66 -16.89
N ARG A 79 -9.99 18.75 -17.46
CA ARG A 79 -11.06 18.04 -16.75
C ARG A 79 -10.64 16.59 -16.52
N PRO A 80 -10.95 16.01 -15.35
CA PRO A 80 -10.71 14.60 -15.11
C PRO A 80 -11.53 13.78 -16.11
N VAL A 81 -10.88 12.81 -16.75
CA VAL A 81 -11.54 11.86 -17.65
C VAL A 81 -11.90 10.64 -16.81
N HIS A 82 -13.16 10.23 -16.87
CA HIS A 82 -13.68 9.02 -16.21
C HIS A 82 -13.72 7.85 -17.21
#